data_AF-A0AAD9MH00-F1
#
_entry.id   AF-A0AAD9MH00-F1
#
_cell.length_a   1.000
_cell.length_b   1.000
_cell.length_c   1.000
_cell.angle_alpha   90.00
_cell.angle_beta   90.00
_cell.angle_gamma   90.00
#
_symmetry.space_group_name_H-M   'P 1'
#
loop_
_entity.id
_entity.type
_entity.pdbx_description
1 polymer ?
#
loop_
_entity_poly.entity_id
_entity_poly.type
_entity_poly.pdbx_seq_one_letter_code
_entity_poly.pdbx_strand_id
1 'polypeptide(L)' 'MKGYSDKERGEEIVYFKKEEEKLLRQLLAKVAQSASQHDVEGAKAAKAESEKALDQSIIGSKLSPAEKEALLKWKNSH' A
#
# COMPACT_ATOMS: atom_id res chain seq x y z
N MET A 1 5.61 39.88 -2.99
CA MET A 1 6.22 38.63 -2.51
C MET A 1 7.13 38.09 -3.61
N LYS A 2 8.38 37.75 -3.31
CA LYS A 2 9.20 36.98 -4.25
C LYS A 2 8.65 35.55 -4.21
N GLY A 3 8.07 35.07 -5.29
CA GLY A 3 7.56 33.70 -5.36
C GLY A 3 8.69 32.68 -5.27
N TYR A 4 8.37 31.43 -4.92
CA TYR A 4 9.34 30.34 -4.91
C TYR A 4 10.02 30.20 -6.26
N SER A 5 11.34 30.00 -6.22
CA SER A 5 12.15 29.62 -7.37
C SER A 5 11.75 28.23 -7.87
N ASP A 6 12.09 27.92 -9.12
CA ASP A 6 11.75 26.63 -9.74
C ASP A 6 12.38 25.45 -8.98
N LYS A 7 13.55 25.67 -8.36
CA LYS A 7 14.21 24.68 -7.51
C LYS A 7 13.39 24.39 -6.25
N GLU A 8 12.95 25.44 -5.54
CA GLU A 8 12.13 25.30 -4.33
C GLU A 8 10.80 24.61 -4.63
N ARG A 9 10.16 24.91 -5.77
CA ARG A 9 8.95 24.20 -6.22
C ARG A 9 9.22 22.73 -6.55
N GLY A 10 10.35 22.44 -7.19
CA GLY A 10 10.75 21.06 -7.49
C GLY A 10 10.92 20.23 -6.22
N GLU A 11 11.57 20.78 -5.20
CA GLU A 11 11.75 20.15 -3.90
C GLU A 11 10.42 19.97 -3.16
N GLU A 12 9.55 20.98 -3.20
CA GLU A 12 8.20 20.95 -2.63
C GLU A 12 7.35 19.83 -3.26
N ILE A 13 7.36 19.71 -4.60
CA ILE A 13 6.62 18.65 -5.30
C ILE A 13 7.12 17.27 -4.88
N VAL A 14 8.43 17.06 -4.79
CA VAL A 14 8.98 15.75 -4.39
C VAL A 14 8.63 15.44 -2.94
N TYR A 15 8.68 16.43 -2.06
CA TYR A 15 8.28 16.29 -0.66
C TYR A 15 6.81 15.90 -0.54
N PHE A 16 5.90 16.68 -1.14
CA PHE A 16 4.47 16.41 -1.05
C PHE A 16 4.07 15.11 -1.71
N LYS A 17 4.70 14.71 -2.83
CA LYS A 17 4.45 13.39 -3.41
C LYS A 17 4.72 12.25 -2.43
N LYS A 18 5.80 12.35 -1.64
CA LYS A 18 6.12 11.33 -0.62
C LYS A 18 5.12 11.35 0.54
N GLU A 19 4.75 12.53 1.01
CA GLU A 19 3.77 12.66 2.10
C GLU A 19 2.36 12.23 1.65
N GLU A 20 1.96 12.54 0.42
CA GLU A 20 0.71 12.08 -0.18
C GLU A 20 0.69 10.55 -0.32
N GLU A 21 1.79 9.94 -0.79
CA GLU A 21 1.88 8.48 -0.87
C GLU A 21 1.72 7.84 0.52
N LYS A 22 2.41 8.39 1.53
CA LYS A 22 2.28 7.94 2.92
C LYS A 22 0.86 8.10 3.45
N LEU A 23 0.20 9.22 3.16
CA LEU A 23 -1.18 9.47 3.57
C LEU A 23 -2.15 8.51 2.88
N LEU A 24 -1.97 8.24 1.59
CA LEU A 24 -2.77 7.28 0.83
C LEU A 24 -2.61 5.86 1.40
N ARG A 25 -1.38 5.44 1.76
CA ARG A 25 -1.14 4.15 2.44
C ARG A 25 -1.91 4.05 3.76
N GLN A 26 -1.86 5.10 4.58
CA GLN A 26 -2.61 5.15 5.84
C GLN A 26 -4.13 5.11 5.63
N LEU A 27 -4.63 5.82 4.61
CA LEU A 27 -6.05 5.80 4.26
C LEU A 27 -6.50 4.39 3.84
N LEU A 28 -5.73 3.73 2.97
CA LEU A 28 -6.01 2.36 2.54
C LEU A 28 -6.03 1.37 3.72
N ALA A 29 -5.09 1.50 4.67
CA ALA A 29 -5.08 0.68 5.88
C ALA A 29 -6.36 0.86 6.72
N LYS A 30 -6.84 2.11 6.87
CA LYS A 30 -8.11 2.40 7.56
C LYS A 30 -9.32 1.86 6.83
N VAL A 31 -9.36 1.98 5.50
CA VAL A 31 -10.43 1.41 4.67
C VAL A 31 -10.46 -0.11 4.80
N ALA A 32 -9.31 -0.77 4.75
CA ALA A 32 -9.21 -2.21 4.95
C ALA A 32 -9.70 -2.64 6.34
N GLN A 33 -9.35 -1.89 7.39
CA GLN A 33 -9.85 -2.13 8.74
C GLN A 33 -11.38 -1.97 8.82
N SER A 34 -11.94 -0.93 8.21
CA SER A 34 -13.39 -0.71 8.19
C SER A 34 -14.12 -1.80 7.39
N ALA A 35 -13.60 -2.18 6.22
CA ALA A 35 -14.13 -3.29 5.42
C ALA A 35 -14.10 -4.60 6.19
N SER A 36 -13.06 -4.90 6.97
CA SER A 36 -13.02 -6.13 7.79
C SER A 36 -14.16 -6.23 8.82
N GLN A 37 -14.76 -5.10 9.20
CA GLN A 37 -15.85 -5.04 10.18
C GLN A 37 -17.24 -4.98 9.53
N HIS A 38 -17.36 -4.30 8.39
CA HIS A 38 -18.64 -3.99 7.75
C HIS A 38 -18.88 -4.71 6.41
N ASP A 39 -17.82 -5.20 5.77
CA ASP A 39 -17.82 -5.91 4.48
C ASP A 39 -16.81 -7.07 4.48
N VAL A 40 -17.16 -8.11 5.25
CA VAL A 40 -16.29 -9.29 5.46
C VAL A 40 -15.98 -10.01 4.14
N GLU A 41 -16.92 -10.07 3.21
CA GLU A 41 -16.71 -10.73 1.90
C GLU A 41 -15.81 -9.90 0.99
N GLY A 42 -15.97 -8.58 0.95
CA GLY A 42 -15.04 -7.69 0.26
C GLY A 42 -13.62 -7.76 0.83
N ALA A 43 -13.48 -7.84 2.16
CA ALA A 43 -12.18 -8.01 2.82
C ALA A 43 -11.51 -9.35 2.45
N LYS A 44 -12.27 -10.44 2.36
CA LYS A 44 -11.76 -11.75 1.90
C LYS A 44 -11.31 -11.70 0.44
N ALA A 45 -12.11 -11.10 -0.44
CA ALA A 45 -11.78 -10.95 -1.85
C ALA A 45 -10.48 -10.13 -2.05
N ALA A 46 -10.32 -9.03 -1.31
CA ALA A 46 -9.11 -8.21 -1.35
C ALA A 46 -7.85 -8.97 -0.88
N LYS A 47 -7.99 -9.82 0.15
CA LYS A 47 -6.90 -10.69 0.62
C LYS A 47 -6.52 -11.72 -0.46
N ALA A 48 -7.50 -12.40 -1.05
CA ALA A 48 -7.28 -13.39 -2.09
C ALA A 48 -6.59 -12.82 -3.34
N GLU A 49 -6.99 -11.61 -3.77
CA GLU A 49 -6.35 -10.95 -4.91
C GLU A 49 -4.89 -10.55 -4.58
N SER A 50 -4.63 -10.12 -3.34
CA SER A 50 -3.27 -9.79 -2.88
C SER A 50 -2.36 -11.02 -2.83
N GLU A 51 -2.88 -12.17 -2.41
CA GLU A 51 -2.16 -13.45 -2.42
C GLU A 51 -1.87 -13.93 -3.86
N LYS A 52 -2.86 -13.79 -4.76
CA LYS A 52 -2.70 -14.11 -6.19
C LYS A 52 -1.67 -13.23 -6.87
N ALA A 53 -1.61 -11.95 -6.54
CA ALA A 53 -0.58 -11.04 -7.05
C ALA A 53 0.83 -11.46 -6.61
N LEU A 54 1.01 -11.98 -5.40
CA LEU A 54 2.29 -12.53 -4.94
C LEU A 54 2.70 -13.77 -5.73
N ASP A 55 1.74 -14.65 -6.05
CA ASP A 55 1.98 -15.83 -6.88
C ASP A 55 2.39 -15.49 -8.32
N GLN A 56 1.91 -14.35 -8.84
CA GLN A 56 2.21 -13.91 -10.21
C GLN A 56 3.49 -13.07 -10.31
N SER A 57 3.85 -12.34 -9.26
CA SER A 57 4.97 -11.38 -9.27
C SER A 57 6.31 -12.02 -8.89
N ILE A 58 6.32 -13.13 -8.15
CA ILE A 58 7.55 -13.79 -7.71
C ILE A 58 7.84 -14.99 -8.63
N ILE A 59 8.64 -14.76 -9.66
CA ILE A 59 9.13 -15.81 -10.56
C ILE A 59 10.09 -16.72 -9.78
N GLY A 60 9.74 -17.99 -9.60
CA GLY A 60 10.69 -19.06 -9.26
C GLY A 60 10.47 -19.81 -7.95
N SER A 61 9.61 -19.33 -7.04
CA SER A 61 9.35 -20.02 -5.76
C SER A 61 7.87 -19.96 -5.41
N LYS A 62 7.22 -21.12 -5.23
CA LYS A 62 5.88 -21.15 -4.61
C LYS A 62 6.05 -20.79 -3.14
N LEU A 63 5.67 -19.56 -2.76
CA LEU A 63 5.64 -19.15 -1.36
C LEU A 63 4.67 -20.04 -0.59
N SER A 64 5.08 -20.49 0.58
CA SER A 64 4.18 -21.12 1.54
C SER A 64 3.13 -20.10 2.04
N PRO A 65 1.97 -20.57 2.54
CA PRO A 65 0.95 -19.67 3.09
C PRO A 65 1.48 -18.75 4.21
N ALA A 66 2.39 -19.26 5.04
CA ALA A 66 3.01 -18.49 6.11
C ALA A 66 3.91 -17.36 5.58
N GLU A 67 4.67 -17.62 4.51
CA GLU A 67 5.51 -16.60 3.86
C GLU A 67 4.68 -15.53 3.17
N LYS A 68 3.58 -15.91 2.50
CA LYS A 68 2.63 -14.95 1.91
C LYS A 68 2.04 -14.04 2.98
N GLU A 69 1.60 -14.61 4.09
CA GLU A 69 1.04 -13.84 5.20
C GLU A 69 2.08 -12.89 5.81
N ALA A 70 3.33 -13.35 5.99
CA ALA A 70 4.43 -12.51 6.47
C ALA A 70 4.72 -11.33 5.52
N LEU A 71 4.75 -11.58 4.21
CA LEU A 71 4.98 -10.54 3.19
C LEU A 71 3.82 -9.54 3.10
N LEU A 72 2.57 -10.02 3.14
CA LEU A 72 1.39 -9.15 3.17
C LEU A 72 1.35 -8.30 4.44
N LYS A 73 1.71 -8.89 5.58
CA LYS A 73 1.83 -8.14 6.84
C LYS A 73 2.92 -7.09 6.76
N TRP A 74 4.10 -7.42 6.21
CA TRP A 74 5.18 -6.45 6.00
C TRP A 74 4.74 -5.30 5.09
N LYS A 75 4.13 -5.61 3.94
CA LYS A 75 3.58 -4.63 2.97
C LYS A 75 2.54 -3.71 3.61
N ASN A 76 1.70 -4.23 4.49
CA ASN A 76 0.67 -3.43 5.15
C ASN A 76 1.23 -2.58 6.31
N SER A 77 2.46 -2.87 6.76
CA SER A 77 3.11 -2.18 7.88
C SER A 77 4.11 -1.10 7.43
N HIS A 78 4.47 -1.05 6.13
CA HIS A 78 5.46 -0.14 5.54
C HIS A 78 4.93 0.53 4.26
#